data_AF-A0A7X5U4A3-F1
#
_entry.id   AF-A0A7X5U4A3-F1
#
_cell.length_a   1.000
_cell.length_b   1.000
_cell.length_c   1.000
_cell.angle_alpha   90.00
_cell.angle_beta   90.00
_cell.angle_gamma   90.00
#
_symmetry.space_group_name_H-M   'P 1'
#
loop_
_entity.id
_entity.type
_entity.pdbx_description
1 polymer ?
#
loop_
_entity_poly.entity_id
_entity_poly.type
_entity_poly.pdbx_seq_one_letter_code
_entity_poly.pdbx_strand_id
1 'polypeptide(L)'
;MLKPELAGPPWKKYLRVTLKSGERQRRIKVHHLVLLAFVGPRPPGLHALHCDDDPLNNHLSNLRYGTPSENQHDRFHRNTTQPIGV
;
A
#
# COMPACT_ATOMS: atom_id res chain seq x y z
N MET A 1 16.16 -15.06 5.21
CA MET A 1 15.41 -14.30 4.19
C MET A 1 13.99 -14.02 4.68
N LEU A 2 13.48 -12.82 4.43
CA LEU A 2 12.06 -12.50 4.64
C LEU A 2 11.23 -13.18 3.54
N LYS A 3 10.15 -13.86 3.91
CA LYS A 3 9.21 -14.47 2.96
C LYS A 3 7.93 -13.62 2.92
N PRO A 4 7.64 -12.93 1.81
CA PRO A 4 6.39 -12.20 1.68
C PRO A 4 5.23 -13.17 1.42
N GLU A 5 4.08 -12.87 2.03
CA GLU A 5 2.83 -13.59 1.91
C GLU A 5 1.72 -12.64 1.46
N LEU A 6 0.75 -13.16 0.70
CA LEU A 6 -0.47 -12.42 0.38
C LEU A 6 -1.41 -12.41 1.58
N ALA A 7 -1.94 -11.23 1.91
CA ALA A 7 -2.86 -11.04 3.03
C ALA A 7 -4.04 -10.13 2.65
N GLY A 8 -5.26 -10.53 3.01
CA GLY A 8 -6.48 -9.78 2.74
C GLY A 8 -7.56 -10.64 2.10
N PRO A 9 -8.73 -10.05 1.79
CA PRO A 9 -9.79 -10.74 1.07
C PRO A 9 -9.37 -11.09 -0.37
N PRO A 10 -10.05 -12.05 -1.03
CA PRO A 10 -9.73 -12.47 -2.40
C PRO A 10 -9.61 -11.33 -3.41
N TRP A 11 -10.45 -10.29 -3.26
CA TRP A 11 -10.53 -9.14 -4.17
C TRP A 11 -9.55 -7.99 -3.86
N LYS A 12 -8.83 -8.03 -2.74
CA LYS A 12 -7.80 -7.01 -2.41
C LYS A 12 -6.77 -7.58 -1.45
N LYS A 13 -5.67 -8.10 -1.99
CA LYS A 13 -4.56 -8.70 -1.23
C LYS A 13 -3.36 -7.77 -1.19
N TYR A 14 -2.65 -7.75 -0.07
CA TYR A 14 -1.41 -7.00 0.12
C TYR A 14 -0.26 -7.96 0.39
N LEU A 15 0.94 -7.63 -0.10
CA LEU A 15 2.15 -8.31 0.36
C LEU A 15 2.44 -7.94 1.83
N ARG A 16 2.79 -8.95 2.62
CA ARG A 16 3.09 -8.82 4.05
C ARG A 16 4.25 -9.71 4.43
N VAL A 17 5.09 -9.25 5.35
CA VAL A 17 6.17 -10.04 5.94
C VAL A 17 6.00 -10.15 7.45
N THR A 18 6.60 -11.20 8.03
CA THR A 18 6.74 -11.32 9.48
C THR A 18 8.15 -10.91 9.89
N LEU A 19 8.26 -9.85 10.67
CA LEU A 19 9.51 -9.44 11.32
C LEU A 19 9.59 -10.11 12.69
N LYS A 20 10.74 -10.69 13.03
CA LYS A 20 11.00 -11.35 14.31
C LYS A 20 12.17 -10.67 15.03
N SER A 21 12.04 -10.44 16.32
CA SER A 21 13.08 -9.91 17.21
C SER A 21 12.97 -10.62 18.56
N GLY A 22 13.88 -11.57 18.81
CA GLY A 22 13.75 -12.52 19.92
C GLY A 22 12.42 -13.28 19.84
N GLU A 23 11.69 -13.33 20.95
CA GLU A 23 10.36 -13.96 21.04
C GLU A 23 9.23 -13.10 20.44
N ARG A 24 9.50 -11.84 20.10
CA ARG A 24 8.50 -10.94 19.54
C ARG A 24 8.45 -11.10 18.03
N GLN A 25 7.24 -11.17 17.49
CA GLN A 25 7.02 -11.12 16.05
C GLN A 25 5.89 -10.16 15.68
N ARG A 26 6.02 -9.51 14.54
CA ARG A 26 5.01 -8.60 14.01
C ARG A 26 4.83 -8.82 12.52
N ARG A 27 3.59 -8.91 12.08
CA ARG A 27 3.21 -8.94 10.67
C ARG A 27 3.04 -7.51 10.16
N ILE A 28 3.78 -7.13 9.13
CA ILE A 28 3.77 -5.76 8.58
C ILE A 28 3.63 -5.83 7.06
N LYS A 29 2.77 -4.98 6.48
CA LYS A 29 2.58 -4.89 5.03
C LYS A 29 3.83 -4.31 4.37
N VAL A 30 4.18 -4.79 3.18
CA VAL A 30 5.41 -4.43 2.48
C VAL A 30 5.45 -2.93 2.14
N HIS A 31 4.39 -2.36 1.56
CA HIS A 31 4.34 -0.91 1.28
C HIS A 31 4.56 -0.02 2.51
N HIS A 32 4.14 -0.46 3.71
CA HIS A 32 4.45 0.29 4.94
C HIS A 32 5.95 0.26 5.26
N LEU A 33 6.61 -0.89 5.07
CA LEU A 33 8.05 -1.02 5.30
C LEU A 33 8.87 -0.22 4.30
N VAL A 34 8.46 -0.22 3.02
CA VAL A 34 9.11 0.57 1.96
C VAL A 34 9.05 2.06 2.31
N LEU A 35 7.86 2.61 2.59
CA LEU A 35 7.74 4.02 2.97
C LEU A 35 8.50 4.33 4.27
N LEU A 36 8.42 3.46 5.28
CA LEU A 36 9.14 3.65 6.53
C LEU A 36 10.66 3.72 6.33
N ALA A 37 11.21 2.84 5.50
CA ALA A 37 12.65 2.72 5.29
C ALA A 37 13.23 3.83 4.41
N PHE A 38 12.50 4.28 3.39
CA PHE A 38 13.02 5.21 2.39
C PHE A 38 12.47 6.65 2.49
N VAL A 39 11.32 6.84 3.14
CA VAL A 39 10.69 8.17 3.33
C VAL A 39 10.71 8.56 4.80
N GLY A 40 10.38 7.63 5.69
CA GLY A 40 10.36 7.84 7.14
C GLY A 40 9.01 7.49 7.77
N PRO A 41 8.81 7.82 9.06
CA PRO A 41 7.61 7.46 9.79
C PRO A 41 6.35 8.10 9.19
N ARG A 42 5.26 7.34 9.17
CA ARG A 42 3.95 7.80 8.72
C ARG A 42 3.48 9.00 9.55
N PRO A 43 3.26 10.18 8.93
CA PRO A 43 2.70 11.33 9.64
C PRO A 43 1.30 11.02 10.20
N PRO A 44 0.89 11.66 11.32
CA PRO A 44 -0.45 11.51 11.87
C PRO A 44 -1.53 11.81 10.83
N GLY A 45 -2.61 11.03 10.82
CA GLY A 45 -3.74 11.21 9.89
C GLY A 45 -3.51 10.74 8.45
N LEU A 46 -2.27 10.38 8.05
CA LEU A 46 -1.98 9.91 6.69
C LEU A 46 -1.96 8.39 6.58
N HIS A 47 -2.27 7.86 5.40
CA HIS A 47 -2.21 6.46 5.01
C HIS A 47 -1.17 6.24 3.92
N ALA A 48 -0.68 5.00 3.78
CA ALA A 48 0.15 4.62 2.66
C ALA A 48 -0.73 4.29 1.45
N LEU A 49 -0.55 5.01 0.35
CA LEU A 49 -1.43 4.96 -0.82
C LEU A 49 -0.75 4.37 -2.05
N HIS A 50 -1.56 3.57 -2.77
CA HIS A 50 -1.41 3.05 -4.13
C HIS A 50 -1.54 4.12 -5.21
N CYS A 51 -0.46 4.61 -5.84
CA CYS A 51 -0.65 5.54 -6.97
C CYS A 51 -1.33 4.90 -8.17
N ASP A 52 -1.42 3.58 -8.29
CA ASP A 52 -2.13 2.84 -9.35
C ASP A 52 -3.34 2.02 -8.83
N ASP A 53 -3.62 2.08 -7.52
CA ASP A 53 -4.57 1.22 -6.79
C ASP A 53 -4.26 -0.30 -6.89
N ASP A 54 -3.06 -0.70 -7.36
CA ASP A 54 -2.57 -2.07 -7.27
C ASP A 54 -1.82 -2.30 -5.95
N PRO A 55 -2.39 -3.05 -4.99
CA PRO A 55 -1.76 -3.33 -3.69
C PRO A 55 -0.50 -4.23 -3.78
N LEU A 56 -0.21 -4.80 -4.95
CA LEU A 56 0.98 -5.61 -5.21
C LEU A 56 2.14 -4.81 -5.80
N ASN A 57 1.90 -3.62 -6.37
CA ASN A 57 2.93 -2.72 -6.86
C ASN A 57 3.55 -1.90 -5.72
N ASN A 58 4.52 -2.51 -5.02
CA ASN A 58 5.16 -1.93 -3.84
C ASN A 58 6.43 -1.11 -4.17
N HIS A 59 6.63 -0.68 -5.43
CA HIS A 59 7.75 0.18 -5.79
C HIS A 59 7.64 1.54 -5.08
N LEU A 60 8.76 2.07 -4.56
CA LEU A 60 8.76 3.35 -3.83
C LEU A 60 8.13 4.49 -4.64
N SER A 61 8.38 4.54 -5.95
CA SER A 61 7.80 5.53 -6.86
C SER A 61 6.28 5.44 -7.01
N ASN A 62 5.68 4.30 -6.67
CA ASN A 62 4.23 4.08 -6.68
C ASN A 62 3.59 4.35 -5.31
N LEU A 63 4.38 4.63 -4.27
CA LEU A 63 3.91 4.76 -2.90
C LEU A 63 4.05 6.19 -2.40
N ARG A 64 3.05 6.66 -1.66
CA ARG A 64 3.10 7.93 -0.94
C ARG A 64 2.31 7.89 0.36
N TYR A 65 2.62 8.79 1.28
CA TYR A 65 1.69 9.12 2.34
C TYR A 65 0.64 10.10 1.82
N GLY A 66 -0.63 9.87 2.18
CA GLY A 66 -1.73 10.72 1.75
C GLY A 66 -2.95 10.56 2.64
N THR A 67 -3.94 11.43 2.45
CA THR A 67 -5.15 11.41 3.26
C THR A 67 -6.15 10.35 2.77
N PRO A 68 -7.11 9.91 3.61
CA PRO A 68 -8.19 9.03 3.16
C PRO A 68 -9.06 9.65 2.05
N SER A 69 -9.18 10.98 2.01
CA SER A 69 -9.89 11.71 0.96
C SER A 69 -9.14 11.67 -0.37
N GLU A 70 -7.81 11.86 -0.37
CA GLU A 70 -6.99 11.69 -1.57
C GLU A 70 -7.10 10.28 -2.15
N ASN A 71 -7.06 9.25 -1.31
CA ASN A 71 -7.23 7.87 -1.77
C ASN A 71 -8.59 7.62 -2.45
N GLN A 72 -9.65 8.29 -1.98
CA GLN A 72 -10.95 8.22 -2.62
C GLN A 72 -10.97 9.01 -3.94
N HIS A 73 -10.34 10.18 -3.97
CA HIS A 73 -10.25 11.02 -5.16
C HIS A 73 -9.51 10.33 -6.31
N ASP A 74 -8.40 9.63 -6.01
CA ASP A 74 -7.64 8.85 -7.00
C ASP A 74 -8.50 7.76 -7.65
N ARG A 75 -9.44 7.17 -6.89
CA ARG A 75 -10.40 6.18 -7.41
C ARG A 75 -11.41 6.80 -8.38
N PHE A 76 -11.83 8.05 -8.15
CA PHE A 76 -12.78 8.74 -9.03
C PHE A 76 -12.15 9.17 -10.36
N HIS A 77 -10.91 9.65 -10.36
CA HIS A 77 -10.20 10.03 -11.59
C HIS A 77 -9.91 8.84 -12.51
N ARG A 78 -9.59 7.68 -11.94
CA ARG A 78 -9.38 6.45 -12.72
C ARG A 78 -10.65 5.95 -13.40
N ASN A 79 -11.79 6.02 -12.70
CA ASN A 79 -13.07 5.51 -13.22
C ASN A 79 -13.75 6.45 -14.23
N THR A 80 -13.33 7.70 -14.31
CA THR A 80 -13.87 8.69 -15.27
C THR A 80 -13.12 8.71 -16.60
N THR A 81 -12.04 7.93 -16.74
CA THR A 81 -11.32 7.69 -18.00
C THR A 81 -11.58 6.28 -18.53
N GLN A 82 -12.83 5.82 -18.49
CA GLN A 82 -13.28 4.75 -19.38
C GLN A 82 -13.86 5.44 -20.62
N PRO A 83 -13.34 5.23 -21.84
CA PRO A 83 -13.97 5.76 -23.02
C PRO A 83 -15.39 5.19 -23.10
N ILE A 84 -16.37 6.08 -23.20
CA ILE A 84 -17.69 5.74 -23.73
C ILE A 84 -17.44 5.12 -25.11
N GLY A 85 -17.60 3.80 -25.20
CA GLY A 85 -17.64 3.12 -26.49
C GLY A 85 -18.83 3.65 -27.26
N VAL A 86 -18.54 4.48 -28.26
CA VAL A 86 -19.38 4.76 -29.43
C VAL A 86 -18.75 4.09 -30.64
#